data_AF-A0A2L2TI49-F1
#
_entry.id   AF-A0A2L2TI49-F1
#
_cell.length_a   1.000
_cell.length_b   1.000
_cell.length_c   1.000
_cell.angle_alpha   90.00
_cell.angle_beta   90.00
_cell.angle_gamma   90.00
#
_symmetry.space_group_name_H-M   'P 1'
#
loop_
_entity.id
_entity.type
_entity.pdbx_description
1 polymer ?
#
loop_
_entity_poly.entity_id
_entity_poly.type
_entity_poly.pdbx_seq_one_letter_code
_entity_poly.pdbx_strand_id
1 'polypeptide(L)'
;MSEVKKIWHRTCVVCKNVQQVEYIHMGKTQGDEPKKNEAKTVVHTDCPDESLKDAIANYRCRACRSAMTIESQKLQNTIMKLLGRKQNNR
;
A
#
# COMPACT_ATOMS: atom_id res chain seq x y z
N MET A 1 -30.94 -3.47 -4.61
CA MET A 1 -29.73 -3.22 -5.41
C MET A 1 -28.65 -4.14 -4.86
N SER A 2 -28.23 -5.14 -5.62
CA SER A 2 -27.24 -6.14 -5.18
C SER A 2 -25.86 -5.49 -5.02
N GLU A 3 -25.18 -5.78 -3.92
CA GLU A 3 -23.83 -5.28 -3.64
C GLU A 3 -22.83 -5.87 -4.65
N VAL A 4 -22.22 -5.00 -5.47
CA VAL A 4 -21.20 -5.40 -6.45
C VAL A 4 -19.82 -5.18 -5.84
N LYS A 5 -19.11 -6.28 -5.61
CA LYS A 5 -17.73 -6.23 -5.12
C LYS A 5 -16.79 -5.98 -6.30
N LYS A 6 -16.10 -4.83 -6.28
CA LYS A 6 -15.08 -4.52 -7.28
C LYS A 6 -13.72 -4.95 -6.73
N ILE A 7 -13.02 -5.78 -7.50
CA ILE A 7 -11.69 -6.26 -7.17
C ILE A 7 -10.73 -5.76 -8.23
N TRP A 8 -9.63 -5.14 -7.80
CA TRP A 8 -8.58 -4.71 -8.73
C TRP A 8 -7.21 -5.11 -8.20
N HIS A 9 -6.24 -5.19 -9.11
CA HIS A 9 -4.88 -5.65 -8.79
C HIS A 9 -3.90 -4.48 -8.84
N ARG A 10 -2.99 -4.42 -7.86
CA ARG A 10 -1.83 -3.52 -7.87
C ARG A 10 -0.53 -4.30 -7.82
N THR A 11 0.44 -3.89 -8.63
CA THR A 11 1.76 -4.52 -8.69
C THR A 11 2.78 -3.66 -7.98
N CYS A 12 3.52 -4.24 -7.04
CA CYS A 12 4.62 -3.53 -6.39
C CYS A 12 5.70 -3.19 -7.42
N VAL A 13 6.07 -1.92 -7.57
CA VAL A 13 7.10 -1.51 -8.53
C VAL A 13 8.49 -2.09 -8.21
N VAL A 14 8.75 -2.40 -6.94
CA VAL A 14 10.04 -2.91 -6.44
C VAL A 14 10.14 -4.42 -6.60
N CYS A 15 9.26 -5.20 -5.97
CA CYS A 15 9.35 -6.67 -5.97
C CYS A 15 8.44 -7.37 -6.98
N LYS A 16 7.67 -6.61 -7.79
CA LYS A 16 6.70 -7.12 -8.77
C LYS A 16 5.60 -8.02 -8.21
N ASN A 17 5.48 -8.13 -6.90
CA ASN A 17 4.40 -8.87 -6.27
C ASN A 17 3.05 -8.18 -6.51
N VAL A 18 2.05 -8.97 -6.91
CA VAL A 18 0.69 -8.52 -7.20
C VAL A 18 -0.15 -8.64 -5.93
N GLN A 19 -0.84 -7.57 -5.56
CA GLN A 19 -1.82 -7.56 -4.48
C GLN A 19 -3.21 -7.34 -5.03
N GLN A 20 -4.15 -8.15 -4.53
CA GLN A 20 -5.57 -7.98 -4.74
C GLN A 20 -6.11 -6.93 -3.76
N VAL A 21 -6.82 -5.93 -4.28
CA VAL A 21 -7.47 -4.90 -3.48
C VAL A 21 -8.97 -4.99 -3.73
N GLU A 22 -9.69 -5.15 -2.62
CA GLU A 22 -11.15 -5.21 -2.64
C GLU A 22 -11.68 -3.83 -2.31
N TYR A 23 -12.53 -3.28 -3.18
CA TYR A 23 -13.25 -2.05 -2.94
C TYR A 23 -14.75 -2.38 -2.86
N ILE A 24 -15.32 -2.19 -1.67
CA ILE A 24 -16.76 -2.24 -1.47
C ILE A 24 -17.26 -0.81 -1.71
N HIS A 25 -18.04 -0.61 -2.76
CA HIS A 25 -18.71 0.67 -2.99
C HIS A 25 -19.88 0.77 -2.01
N MET A 26 -19.59 1.28 -0.80
CA MET A 26 -20.57 1.53 0.25
C MET A 26 -21.46 2.72 -0.15
N GLY A 27 -22.35 2.48 -1.09
CA GLY A 27 -23.47 3.37 -1.37
C GLY A 27 -24.46 3.30 -0.21
N LYS A 28 -24.20 4.13 0.82
CA LYS A 28 -25.03 4.48 1.98
C LYS A 28 -24.67 3.83 3.33
N THR A 29 -24.60 4.74 4.30
CA THR A 29 -24.78 4.63 5.76
C THR A 29 -23.67 4.04 6.63
N GLN A 30 -23.26 4.86 7.61
CA GLN A 30 -22.62 4.47 8.86
C GLN A 30 -23.37 3.29 9.49
N GLY A 31 -22.63 2.29 9.97
CA GLY A 31 -23.12 1.43 11.05
C GLY A 31 -23.24 -0.07 10.81
N ASP A 32 -22.97 -0.59 9.61
CA ASP A 32 -23.06 -2.04 9.39
C ASP A 32 -21.68 -2.68 9.22
N GLU A 33 -21.33 -3.52 10.19
CA GLU A 33 -20.24 -4.47 10.07
C GLU A 33 -20.43 -5.31 8.79
N PRO A 34 -19.38 -5.50 7.96
CA PRO A 34 -19.53 -6.25 6.73
C PRO A 34 -19.84 -7.70 7.07
N LYS A 35 -21.09 -8.13 6.82
CA LYS A 35 -21.48 -9.54 6.80
C LYS A 35 -20.58 -10.26 5.78
N LYS A 36 -19.71 -11.13 6.29
CA LYS A 36 -18.95 -12.08 5.48
C LYS A 36 -19.94 -12.84 4.57
N ASN A 37 -19.74 -12.73 3.25
CA ASN A 37 -20.24 -13.66 2.23
C ASN A 37 -21.57 -13.37 1.49
N GLU A 38 -21.91 -12.14 1.08
CA GLU A 38 -23.03 -11.97 0.12
C GLU A 38 -22.78 -11.04 -1.08
N ALA A 39 -21.54 -10.92 -1.56
CA ALA A 39 -21.31 -10.35 -2.89
C ALA A 39 -21.70 -11.38 -3.98
N LYS A 40 -22.90 -11.24 -4.56
CA LYS A 40 -23.40 -12.14 -5.64
C LYS A 40 -22.67 -12.00 -6.98
N THR A 41 -21.92 -10.91 -7.18
CA THR A 41 -21.19 -10.65 -8.42
C THR A 41 -19.86 -9.99 -8.11
N VAL A 42 -18.76 -10.66 -8.47
CA VAL A 42 -17.40 -10.13 -8.40
C VAL A 42 -17.04 -9.58 -9.78
N VAL A 43 -16.67 -8.30 -9.85
CA VAL A 43 -16.16 -7.69 -11.08
C VAL A 43 -14.68 -7.42 -10.88
N HIS A 44 -13.85 -8.06 -11.70
CA HIS A 44 -12.44 -7.72 -11.81
C HIS A 44 -12.30 -6.51 -12.72
N THR A 45 -11.80 -5.40 -12.19
CA THR A 45 -11.57 -4.18 -12.96
C THR A 45 -10.11 -3.76 -12.88
N ASP A 46 -9.65 -3.06 -13.91
CA ASP A 46 -8.50 -2.18 -13.75
C ASP A 46 -8.87 -1.03 -12.80
N CYS A 47 -7.85 -0.26 -12.39
CA CYS A 47 -7.92 0.85 -11.43
C CYS A 47 -9.34 1.45 -11.30
N PRO A 48 -10.00 1.37 -10.13
CA PRO A 48 -11.42 1.70 -9.99
C PRO A 48 -11.72 3.20 -10.13
N ASP A 49 -10.69 4.05 -10.12
CA ASP A 49 -10.80 5.51 -10.21
C ASP A 49 -9.55 6.10 -10.89
N GLU A 50 -9.71 7.02 -11.84
CA GLU A 50 -8.58 7.72 -12.46
C GLU A 50 -7.70 8.45 -11.45
N SER A 51 -8.30 8.94 -10.34
CA SER A 51 -7.57 9.62 -9.27
C SER A 51 -6.49 8.74 -8.61
N LEU A 52 -6.63 7.42 -8.72
CA LEU A 52 -5.71 6.44 -8.13
C LEU A 52 -4.64 5.95 -9.10
N LYS A 53 -4.65 6.36 -10.38
CA LYS A 53 -3.69 5.90 -11.40
C LYS A 53 -2.24 6.11 -10.97
N ASP A 54 -1.90 7.29 -10.49
CA ASP A 54 -0.53 7.61 -10.06
C ASP A 54 -0.11 6.85 -8.78
N ALA A 55 -1.05 6.68 -7.86
CA ALA A 55 -0.84 5.92 -6.62
C ALA A 55 -0.57 4.43 -6.92
N ILE A 56 -1.18 3.89 -7.99
CA ILE A 56 -0.95 2.53 -8.48
C ILE A 56 0.36 2.43 -9.22
N ALA A 57 0.65 3.36 -10.13
CA ALA A 57 1.87 3.37 -10.91
C ALA A 57 3.12 3.41 -10.02
N ASN A 58 3.04 4.06 -8.85
CA ASN A 58 4.12 4.15 -7.86
C ASN A 58 3.92 3.21 -6.67
N TYR A 59 3.01 2.24 -6.75
CA TYR A 59 2.66 1.40 -5.62
C TYR A 59 3.86 0.58 -5.13
N ARG A 60 4.15 0.70 -3.83
CA ARG A 60 5.11 -0.15 -3.11
C ARG A 60 4.38 -0.98 -2.07
N CYS A 61 4.67 -2.29 -2.02
CA CYS A 61 4.11 -3.17 -1.00
C CYS A 61 4.68 -2.86 0.38
N ARG A 62 3.95 -3.28 1.44
CA ARG A 62 4.34 -3.02 2.84
C ARG A 62 5.76 -3.49 3.13
N ALA A 63 6.11 -4.70 2.69
CA ALA A 63 7.46 -5.26 2.89
C ALA A 63 8.55 -4.38 2.28
N CYS A 64 8.40 -3.94 1.03
CA CYS A 64 9.37 -3.06 0.37
C CYS A 64 9.45 -1.67 1.01
N ARG A 65 8.32 -1.12 1.50
CA ARG A 65 8.34 0.14 2.26
C ARG A 65 9.13 -0.02 3.55
N SER A 66 8.84 -1.07 4.33
CA SER A 66 9.53 -1.35 5.59
C SER A 66 11.03 -1.58 5.39
N ALA A 67 11.43 -2.33 4.36
CA ALA A 67 12.83 -2.53 4.02
C ALA A 67 13.55 -1.21 3.74
N MET A 68 12.93 -0.31 2.97
CA MET A 68 13.47 1.01 2.68
C MET A 68 13.64 1.85 3.96
N THR A 69 12.66 1.83 4.86
CA THR A 69 12.75 2.52 6.15
C THR A 69 13.93 2.01 6.99
N ILE A 70 14.15 0.68 7.03
CA ILE A 70 15.27 0.07 7.76
C ILE A 70 16.61 0.53 7.17
N GLU A 71 16.75 0.53 5.84
CA GLU A 71 17.97 1.01 5.19
C GLU A 71 18.21 2.51 5.43
N SER A 72 17.16 3.34 5.39
CA SER A 72 17.25 4.76 5.75
C SER A 72 17.71 4.95 7.21
N GLN A 73 17.20 4.15 8.14
CA GLN A 73 17.60 4.20 9.54
C GLN A 73 19.07 3.78 9.73
N LYS A 74 19.54 2.74 9.03
CA LYS A 74 20.95 2.33 9.03
C LYS A 74 21.86 3.44 8.50
N LEU A 75 21.45 4.13 7.45
CA LEU A 75 22.18 5.25 6.88
C LEU A 75 22.29 6.41 7.89
N GLN A 76 21.17 6.80 8.50
CA GLN A 76 21.15 7.85 9.52
C GLN A 76 22.05 7.53 10.72
N ASN A 77 22.01 6.28 11.21
CA ASN A 77 22.87 5.83 12.30
C ASN A 77 24.36 5.87 11.92
N THR A 78 24.69 5.51 10.67
CA THR A 78 26.07 5.58 10.18
C THR A 78 26.57 7.02 10.11
N ILE A 79 25.74 7.94 9.60
CA ILE A 79 26.07 9.37 9.55
C ILE A 79 26.34 9.91 10.96
N MET A 80 25.45 9.63 11.94
CA MET A 80 25.65 10.07 13.32
C MET A 80 26.96 9.54 13.93
N LYS A 81 27.28 8.25 13.72
CA LYS A 81 28.53 7.65 14.20
C LYS A 81 29.76 8.32 13.58
N LEU A 82 29.74 8.62 12.27
CA LEU A 82 30.86 9.28 11.60
C LEU A 82 31.04 10.73 12.06
N LEU A 83 29.96 11.47 12.27
CA LEU A 83 30.00 12.84 12.79
C LEU A 83 30.52 12.89 14.23
N GLY A 84 30.08 11.97 15.09
CA GLY A 84 30.59 11.85 16.47
C GLY A 84 32.08 11.49 16.52
N ARG A 85 32.56 10.61 15.64
CA ARG A 85 34.01 10.28 15.55
C ARG A 85 34.85 11.47 15.09
N LYS A 86 34.33 12.33 14.21
CA LYS A 86 35.04 13.55 13.77
C LYS A 86 35.13 14.62 14.88
N GLN A 87 34.21 14.64 15.85
CA GLN A 87 34.29 15.54 17.01
C GLN A 87 35.30 15.07 18.05
N ASN A 88 35.44 13.76 18.28
CA ASN A 88 36.38 13.22 19.28
C ASN A 88 37.85 13.17 18.81
N ASN A 89 38.10 13.37 17.52
CA ASN A 89 39.44 13.39 16.93
C ASN A 89 39.96 14.83 16.70
N ARG A 90 39.32 15.85 17.30
CA ARG A 90 39.77 17.23 17.36
C ARG A 90 40.11 17.57 18.81
#